data_AF-A0A059LGB6-F1
#
_entry.id   AF-A0A059LGB6-F1
#
_cell.length_a   1.000
_cell.length_b   1.000
_cell.length_c   1.000
_cell.angle_alpha   90.00
_cell.angle_beta   90.00
_cell.angle_gamma   90.00
#
_symmetry.space_group_name_H-M   'P 1'
#
loop_
_entity.id
_entity.type
_entity.pdbx_description
1 polymer ?
#
loop_
_entity_poly.entity_id
_entity_poly.type
_entity_poly.pdbx_seq_one_letter_code
_entity_poly.pdbx_strand_id
1 'polypeptide(L)'
;MRLWTQARSLGVLAAQSMAGRREDMGGAEALTLFAHATRLVGLQVVLLGLYNGQKLQDEPEEDLLVVSRANQGSTDACFARVVLLRGKVQGAVLVGDTDLEETFENLIAGQLDVGDLGPALLDPNAHIHEIFD
;
A
#
# COMPACT_ATOMS: atom_id res chain seq x y z
N MET A 1 6.27 -6.99 -7.94
CA MET A 1 5.93 -7.26 -6.54
C MET A 1 6.14 -8.73 -6.18
N ARG A 2 6.98 -9.04 -5.18
CA ARG A 2 7.00 -10.37 -4.56
C ARG A 2 6.11 -10.29 -3.32
N LEU A 3 5.03 -11.06 -3.24
CA LEU A 3 4.16 -11.20 -2.04
C LEU A 3 4.91 -11.87 -0.86
N TRP A 4 6.24 -11.71 -0.80
CA TRP A 4 7.13 -12.40 0.10
C TRP A 4 6.91 -11.99 1.54
N THR A 5 6.61 -10.71 1.79
CA THR A 5 6.37 -10.19 3.15
C THR A 5 5.12 -10.84 3.75
N GLN A 6 4.01 -10.87 3.02
CA GLN A 6 2.78 -11.53 3.46
C GLN A 6 2.94 -13.06 3.55
N ALA A 7 3.59 -13.70 2.56
CA ALA A 7 3.85 -15.13 2.59
C ALA A 7 4.74 -15.53 3.77
N ARG A 8 5.74 -14.71 4.09
CA ARG A 8 6.62 -14.89 5.26
C ARG A 8 5.82 -14.74 6.56
N SER A 9 5.02 -13.69 6.70
CA SER A 9 4.17 -13.46 7.87
C SER A 9 3.19 -14.62 8.09
N LEU A 10 2.55 -15.11 7.02
CA LEU A 10 1.66 -16.27 7.08
C LEU A 10 2.42 -17.55 7.49
N GLY A 11 3.62 -17.77 6.95
CA GLY A 11 4.47 -18.90 7.31
C GLY A 11 4.88 -18.88 8.79
N VAL A 12 5.27 -17.72 9.31
CA VAL A 12 5.60 -17.53 10.74
C VAL A 12 4.37 -17.78 11.61
N LEU A 13 3.21 -17.22 11.23
CA LEU A 13 1.95 -17.43 11.96
C LEU A 13 1.57 -18.91 12.02
N ALA A 14 1.68 -19.63 10.89
CA ALA A 14 1.40 -21.06 10.84
C ALA A 14 2.34 -21.84 11.78
N ALA A 15 3.63 -21.52 11.78
CA ALA A 15 4.62 -22.14 12.67
C ALA A 15 4.33 -21.86 14.15
N GLN A 16 4.05 -20.60 14.52
CA GLN A 16 3.70 -20.21 15.90
C GLN A 16 2.43 -20.92 16.38
N SER A 17 1.43 -21.04 15.51
CA SER A 17 0.17 -21.74 15.79
C SER A 17 0.41 -23.23 16.06
N MET A 18 1.21 -23.90 15.22
CA MET A 18 1.59 -25.31 15.43
C MET A 18 2.42 -25.51 16.70
N ALA A 19 3.24 -24.52 17.08
CA ALA A 19 4.07 -24.56 18.28
C ALA A 19 3.34 -24.13 19.57
N GLY A 20 2.05 -23.78 19.50
CA GLY A 20 1.26 -23.32 20.66
C GLY A 20 1.66 -21.95 21.21
N ARG A 21 2.40 -21.14 20.45
CA ARG A 21 2.90 -19.81 20.86
C ARG A 21 2.00 -18.67 20.37
N ARG A 22 0.73 -18.70 20.77
CA ARG A 22 -0.31 -17.80 20.24
C ARG A 22 -0.20 -16.36 20.74
N GLU A 23 0.50 -16.11 21.84
CA GLU A 23 0.60 -14.78 22.45
C GLU A 23 1.68 -13.90 21.81
N ASP A 24 2.61 -14.48 21.03
CA ASP A 24 3.67 -13.77 20.29
C ASP A 24 3.24 -13.33 18.86
N MET A 25 1.94 -13.34 18.56
CA MET A 25 1.38 -13.11 17.22
C MET A 25 1.29 -11.62 16.82
N GLY A 26 2.31 -10.82 17.13
CA GLY A 26 2.41 -9.42 16.69
C GLY A 26 2.45 -9.20 15.16
N GLY A 27 2.32 -10.27 14.36
CA GLY A 27 2.38 -10.25 12.89
C GLY A 27 1.06 -10.54 12.16
N ALA A 28 -0.07 -10.67 12.88
CA ALA A 28 -1.37 -10.96 12.25
C ALA A 28 -1.92 -9.80 11.39
N GLU A 29 -1.46 -8.56 11.63
CA GLU A 29 -1.93 -7.37 10.90
C GLU A 29 -1.51 -7.40 9.43
N ALA A 30 -0.37 -8.00 9.10
CA ALA A 30 0.09 -8.20 7.72
C ALA A 30 -0.87 -9.05 6.87
N LEU A 31 -1.80 -9.80 7.49
CA LEU A 31 -2.81 -10.61 6.80
C LEU A 31 -4.15 -9.88 6.62
N THR A 32 -4.30 -8.68 7.19
CA THR A 32 -5.54 -7.90 7.08
C THR A 32 -5.56 -6.97 5.88
N LEU A 33 -4.39 -6.67 5.31
CA LEU A 33 -4.27 -5.85 4.11
C LEU A 33 -4.58 -6.67 2.85
N PHE A 34 -5.56 -6.23 2.07
CA PHE A 34 -5.74 -6.72 0.71
C PHE A 34 -4.53 -6.32 -0.15
N ALA A 35 -3.85 -7.28 -0.78
CA ALA A 35 -2.82 -7.01 -1.76
C ALA A 35 -2.97 -7.95 -2.97
N HIS A 36 -2.91 -7.38 -4.18
CA HIS A 36 -2.98 -8.14 -5.41
C HIS A 36 -2.00 -7.58 -6.44
N ALA A 37 -1.24 -8.47 -7.08
CA ALA A 37 -0.31 -8.13 -8.15
C ALA A 37 -0.62 -8.96 -9.39
N THR A 38 -0.74 -8.27 -10.53
CA THR A 38 -0.99 -8.88 -11.84
C THR A 38 -0.19 -8.17 -12.93
N ARG A 39 -0.25 -8.70 -14.16
CA ARG A 39 0.29 -8.03 -15.35
C ARG A 39 -0.82 -7.84 -16.38
N LEU A 40 -0.98 -6.61 -16.86
CA LEU A 40 -1.91 -6.25 -17.93
C LEU A 40 -1.13 -5.51 -19.02
N VAL A 41 -1.22 -5.98 -20.25
CA VAL A 41 -0.54 -5.36 -21.42
C VAL A 41 0.97 -5.15 -21.19
N GLY A 42 1.62 -6.09 -20.49
CA GLY A 42 3.05 -6.01 -20.18
C GLY A 42 3.41 -5.10 -19.00
N LEU A 43 2.48 -4.32 -18.47
CA LEU A 43 2.68 -3.48 -17.28
C LEU A 43 2.35 -4.27 -16.02
N GLN A 44 3.16 -4.10 -14.98
CA GLN A 44 2.81 -4.56 -13.63
C GLN A 44 1.65 -3.71 -13.11
N VAL A 45 0.67 -4.35 -12.46
CA VAL A 45 -0.44 -3.69 -11.79
C VAL A 45 -0.52 -4.23 -10.38
N VAL A 46 -0.49 -3.34 -9.40
CA VAL A 46 -0.55 -3.65 -7.97
C VAL A 46 -1.71 -2.89 -7.34
N LEU A 47 -2.53 -3.61 -6.58
CA LEU A 47 -3.67 -3.10 -5.85
C LEU A 47 -3.46 -3.36 -4.36
N LEU A 48 -3.53 -2.31 -3.54
CA LEU A 48 -3.31 -2.37 -2.10
C LEU A 48 -4.52 -1.80 -1.35
N GLY A 49 -4.94 -2.47 -0.28
CA GLY A 49 -6.01 -2.05 0.63
C GLY A 49 -7.32 -1.68 -0.09
N LEU A 50 -7.90 -0.56 0.30
CA LEU A 50 -9.08 0.05 -0.31
C LEU A 50 -8.70 0.82 -1.58
N TYR A 51 -8.05 0.14 -2.53
CA TYR A 51 -7.43 0.71 -3.75
C TYR A 51 -8.37 1.57 -4.62
N ASN A 52 -9.68 1.41 -4.50
CA ASN A 52 -10.68 2.21 -5.19
C ASN A 52 -11.63 2.94 -4.23
N GLY A 53 -11.22 3.15 -2.98
CA GLY A 53 -12.07 3.71 -1.93
C GLY A 53 -13.28 2.83 -1.62
N GLN A 54 -13.21 1.53 -1.95
CA GLN A 54 -14.31 0.62 -1.65
C GLN A 54 -14.57 0.63 -0.14
N LYS A 55 -15.84 0.72 0.26
CA LYS A 55 -16.29 0.86 1.66
C LYS A 55 -16.05 2.23 2.31
N LEU A 56 -15.58 3.25 1.58
CA LEU A 56 -15.44 4.63 2.11
C LEU A 56 -16.57 5.56 1.65
N GLN A 57 -17.69 5.02 1.19
CA GLN A 57 -18.78 5.79 0.57
C GLN A 57 -19.57 6.64 1.56
N ASP A 58 -19.56 6.23 2.83
CA ASP A 58 -20.28 6.90 3.92
C ASP A 58 -19.40 7.88 4.70
N GLU A 59 -18.10 7.96 4.37
CA GLU A 59 -17.17 8.89 5.01
C GLU A 59 -17.36 10.32 4.48
N PRO A 60 -17.12 11.36 5.29
CA PRO A 60 -17.21 12.75 4.84
C PRO A 60 -16.23 13.00 3.68
N GLU A 61 -16.68 13.71 2.64
CA GLU A 61 -15.83 14.04 1.49
C GLU A 61 -14.61 14.90 1.89
N GLU A 62 -14.75 15.74 2.92
CA GLU A 62 -13.67 16.56 3.49
C GLU A 62 -12.57 15.73 4.16
N ASP A 63 -12.87 14.51 4.60
CA ASP A 63 -11.90 13.59 5.20
C ASP A 63 -11.18 12.74 4.13
N LEU A 64 -11.68 12.74 2.89
CA LEU A 64 -11.17 11.92 1.80
C LEU A 64 -10.21 12.71 0.91
N LEU A 65 -9.02 12.16 0.70
CA LEU A 65 -8.05 12.71 -0.24
C LEU A 65 -7.60 11.64 -1.21
N VAL A 66 -7.74 11.91 -2.51
CA VAL A 66 -7.23 11.03 -3.57
C VAL A 66 -6.14 11.76 -4.34
N VAL A 67 -4.93 11.21 -4.30
CA VAL A 67 -3.77 11.75 -4.99
C VAL A 67 -3.40 10.82 -6.14
N SER A 68 -3.04 11.38 -7.29
CA SER A 68 -2.57 10.56 -8.43
C SER A 68 -1.45 11.24 -9.22
N ARG A 69 -0.57 10.42 -9.80
CA ARG A 69 0.52 10.83 -10.68
C ARG A 69 0.62 9.86 -11.84
N ALA A 70 0.80 10.40 -13.04
CA ALA A 70 1.14 9.64 -14.23
C ALA A 70 2.48 10.14 -14.79
N ASN A 71 3.39 9.22 -15.09
CA ASN A 71 4.55 9.46 -15.94
C ASN A 71 4.28 8.85 -17.32
N GLN A 72 4.31 9.68 -18.36
CA GLN A 72 4.04 9.25 -19.75
C GLN A 72 5.34 9.10 -20.57
N GLY A 73 6.45 8.74 -19.93
CA GLY A 73 7.68 8.39 -20.63
C GLY A 73 7.46 7.24 -21.63
N SER A 74 8.05 7.32 -22.81
CA SER A 74 7.88 6.34 -23.90
C SER A 74 8.38 4.93 -23.53
N THR A 75 9.25 4.83 -22.54
CA THR A 75 9.89 3.57 -22.10
C THR A 75 9.47 3.18 -20.69
N ASP A 76 9.19 4.15 -19.82
CA ASP A 76 8.96 3.96 -18.38
C ASP A 76 7.61 4.56 -17.93
N ALA A 77 6.54 4.21 -18.66
CA ALA A 77 5.20 4.66 -18.31
C ALA A 77 4.79 4.07 -16.95
N CYS A 78 4.50 4.94 -15.99
CA CYS A 78 4.04 4.53 -14.67
C CYS A 78 2.89 5.40 -14.17
N PHE A 79 2.05 4.83 -13.32
CA PHE A 79 0.93 5.52 -12.70
C PHE A 79 0.81 5.08 -11.25
N ALA A 80 0.55 6.04 -10.37
CA ALA A 80 0.25 5.79 -8.98
C ALA A 80 -0.99 6.60 -8.59
N ARG A 81 -1.90 5.97 -7.83
CA ARG A 81 -3.04 6.62 -7.20
C ARG A 81 -3.19 6.10 -5.79
N VAL A 82 -3.41 7.00 -4.85
CA VAL A 82 -3.49 6.69 -3.42
C VAL A 82 -4.76 7.31 -2.86
N VAL A 83 -5.44 6.57 -2.00
CA VAL A 83 -6.63 7.00 -1.28
C VAL A 83 -6.27 7.16 0.19
N LEU A 84 -6.53 8.35 0.73
CA LEU A 84 -6.36 8.68 2.13
C LEU A 84 -7.73 8.98 2.76
N LEU A 85 -7.87 8.60 4.02
CA LEU A 85 -8.99 8.97 4.88
C LEU A 85 -8.40 9.57 6.17
N ARG A 86 -8.76 10.81 6.49
CA ARG A 86 -8.24 11.55 7.66
C ARG A 86 -6.72 11.49 7.75
N GLY A 87 -6.06 11.78 6.63
CA GLY A 87 -4.60 11.80 6.51
C GLY A 87 -3.92 10.42 6.45
N LYS A 88 -4.64 9.31 6.65
CA LYS A 88 -4.07 7.95 6.66
C LYS A 88 -4.31 7.23 5.34
N VAL A 89 -3.30 6.53 4.84
CA VAL A 89 -3.43 5.74 3.61
C VAL A 89 -4.36 4.54 3.83
N GLN A 90 -5.38 4.44 2.98
CA GLN A 90 -6.35 3.35 3.00
C GLN A 90 -6.16 2.39 1.82
N GLY A 91 -5.63 2.88 0.69
CA GLY A 91 -5.37 2.03 -0.46
C GLY A 91 -4.58 2.71 -1.57
N ALA A 92 -4.04 1.89 -2.47
CA ALA A 92 -3.25 2.36 -3.61
C ALA A 92 -3.45 1.50 -4.86
N VAL A 93 -3.33 2.14 -6.03
CA VAL A 93 -3.22 1.52 -7.35
C VAL A 93 -1.88 1.96 -7.94
N LEU A 94 -1.02 0.99 -8.22
CA LEU A 94 0.30 1.23 -8.79
C LEU A 94 0.42 0.46 -10.10
N VAL A 95 0.85 1.14 -11.16
CA VAL A 95 0.94 0.60 -12.52
C VAL A 95 2.30 0.96 -13.12
N GLY A 96 2.95 -0.01 -13.76
CA GLY A 96 4.30 0.14 -14.29
C GLY A 96 5.35 -0.05 -13.18
N ASP A 97 6.55 0.47 -13.42
CA ASP A 97 7.64 0.44 -12.45
C ASP A 97 7.57 1.67 -11.55
N THR A 98 6.96 1.51 -10.37
CA THR A 98 6.75 2.62 -9.43
C THR A 98 7.74 2.64 -8.27
N ASP A 99 8.25 1.48 -7.86
CA ASP A 99 9.06 1.29 -6.65
C ASP A 99 8.41 1.85 -5.37
N LEU A 100 7.08 1.76 -5.29
CA LEU A 100 6.26 2.33 -4.20
C LEU A 100 5.42 1.27 -3.47
N GLU A 101 5.49 0.01 -3.92
CA GLU A 101 4.66 -1.09 -3.43
C GLU A 101 4.85 -1.33 -1.93
N GLU A 102 6.11 -1.46 -1.48
CA GLU A 102 6.44 -1.73 -0.07
C GLU A 102 6.13 -0.52 0.81
N THR A 103 6.49 0.68 0.35
CA THR A 103 6.20 1.94 1.03
C THR A 103 4.71 2.09 1.33
N PHE A 104 3.83 1.85 0.34
CA PHE A 104 2.38 1.97 0.56
C PHE A 104 1.78 0.79 1.33
N GLU A 105 2.33 -0.42 1.21
CA GLU A 105 1.96 -1.53 2.08
C GLU A 105 2.23 -1.17 3.55
N ASN A 106 3.40 -0.60 3.84
CA ASN A 106 3.78 -0.16 5.19
C ASN A 106 2.95 1.04 5.66
N LEU A 107 2.63 2.02 4.81
CA LEU A 107 1.79 3.15 5.21
C LEU A 107 0.37 2.70 5.59
N ILE A 108 -0.19 1.75 4.85
CA ILE A 108 -1.52 1.21 5.17
C ILE A 108 -1.48 0.37 6.44
N ALA A 109 -0.46 -0.47 6.61
CA ALA A 109 -0.32 -1.28 7.83
C ALA A 109 -0.07 -0.41 9.07
N GLY A 110 0.82 0.58 8.96
CA GLY A 110 1.22 1.44 10.08
C GLY A 110 0.20 2.51 10.46
N GLN A 111 -0.79 2.79 9.61
CA GLN A 111 -1.83 3.81 9.84
C GLN A 111 -1.25 5.18 10.24
N LEU A 112 -0.10 5.53 9.66
CA LEU A 112 0.57 6.81 9.88
C LEU A 112 -0.19 7.94 9.18
N ASP A 113 -0.29 9.08 9.85
CA ASP A 113 -0.84 10.29 9.26
C ASP A 113 0.20 10.95 8.34
N VAL A 114 -0.14 11.01 7.05
CA VAL A 114 0.66 11.62 5.97
C VAL A 114 -0.16 12.65 5.19
N GLY A 115 -1.26 13.14 5.75
CA GLY A 115 -2.17 14.09 5.10
C GLY A 115 -1.45 15.36 4.63
N ASP A 116 -0.49 15.84 5.43
CA ASP A 116 0.29 17.05 5.16
C ASP A 116 1.17 16.96 3.90
N LEU A 117 1.54 15.75 3.46
CA LEU A 117 2.35 15.55 2.25
C LEU A 117 1.54 15.79 0.97
N GLY A 118 0.24 15.50 1.00
CA GLY A 118 -0.66 15.69 -0.15
C GLY A 118 -0.08 15.12 -1.47
N PRO A 119 0.07 15.94 -2.53
CA PRO A 119 0.67 15.51 -3.80
C PRO A 119 2.12 15.04 -3.71
N ALA A 120 2.90 15.53 -2.73
CA ALA A 120 4.30 15.16 -2.57
C ALA A 120 4.47 13.69 -2.17
N LEU A 121 3.41 13.03 -1.68
CA LEU A 121 3.37 11.59 -1.43
C LEU A 121 3.60 10.75 -2.71
N LEU A 122 3.48 11.35 -3.89
CA LEU A 122 3.82 10.69 -5.15
C LEU A 122 5.01 11.34 -5.84
N ASP A 123 5.75 12.26 -5.21
CA ASP A 123 6.96 12.83 -5.80
C ASP A 123 8.10 11.79 -5.75
N PRO A 124 8.70 11.41 -6.89
CA PRO A 124 9.80 10.45 -6.90
C PRO A 124 11.05 10.95 -6.15
N ASN A 125 11.17 12.26 -5.90
CA ASN A 125 12.29 12.86 -5.16
C ASN A 125 11.99 13.05 -3.67
N ALA A 126 10.80 12.70 -3.18
CA ALA A 126 10.41 12.93 -1.79
C ALA A 126 10.91 11.85 -0.81
N HIS A 127 11.62 10.81 -1.28
CA HIS A 127 12.25 9.77 -0.45
C HIS A 127 11.35 9.21 0.68
N ILE A 128 10.09 8.93 0.37
CA ILE A 128 9.02 8.62 1.35
C ILE A 128 9.30 7.35 2.18
N HIS A 129 10.17 6.46 1.69
CA HIS A 129 10.61 5.28 2.43
C HIS A 129 11.39 5.63 3.70
N GLU A 130 12.03 6.81 3.78
CA GLU A 130 12.76 7.28 4.97
C GLU A 130 11.84 7.57 6.17
N ILE A 131 10.52 7.66 5.97
CA ILE A 131 9.55 7.85 7.06
C ILE A 131 9.51 6.62 8.00
N PHE A 132 10.01 5.48 7.54
CA PHE A 132 9.94 4.19 8.24
C PHE A 132 11.25 3.74 8.91
N ASP A 133 12.35 4.46 8.70
CA ASP A 133 13.66 4.21 9.32
C ASP A 133 13.76 4.88 10.71
#